data_AF-A0A3L7WTJ5-F1
#
_entry.id   AF-A0A3L7WTJ5-F1
#
_cell.length_a   1.000
_cell.length_b   1.000
_cell.length_c   1.000
_cell.angle_alpha   90.00
_cell.angle_beta   90.00
_cell.angle_gamma   90.00
#
_symmetry.space_group_name_H-M   'P 1'
#
loop_
_entity.id
_entity.type
_entity.pdbx_description
1 polymer ?
#
loop_
_entity_poly.entity_id
_entity_poly.type
_entity_poly.pdbx_seq_one_letter_code
_entity_poly.pdbx_strand_id
1 'polypeptide(L)'
;MKLTDLRPAAGSTRTSKRVGRGYGSGKGKTAGKGMMGQKARSGPNPYRTFEGGQNRLTKRMPYLRGFKNRWRIEYQVLNVADLSELPAGTTLTVTELVAGGLIKADRPVKLLGDGDINVALTVEVHKASATARQKIEAAGGTVTELQWTLIRPSRSFGVHSVSRQAAE
;
A
#
# COMPACT_ATOMS: atom_id res chain seq x y z
N MET A 1 9.31 -10.27 36.79
CA MET A 1 10.58 -10.42 36.04
C MET A 1 11.61 -9.50 36.65
N LYS A 2 12.82 -10.00 36.98
CA LYS A 2 13.94 -9.13 37.39
C LYS A 2 14.69 -8.68 36.14
N LEU A 3 15.38 -7.54 36.22
CA LEU A 3 16.17 -7.01 35.10
C LEU A 3 17.23 -8.01 34.60
N THR A 4 17.76 -8.85 35.49
CA THR A 4 18.76 -9.90 35.21
C THR A 4 18.26 -11.03 34.32
N ASP A 5 16.95 -11.23 34.25
CA ASP A 5 16.35 -12.40 33.61
C ASP A 5 15.90 -12.10 32.17
N LEU A 6 15.98 -10.83 31.74
CA LEU A 6 15.61 -10.40 30.41
C LEU A 6 16.63 -10.92 29.38
N ARG A 7 16.17 -11.78 28.47
CA ARG A 7 16.95 -12.24 27.32
C ARG A 7 16.11 -12.08 26.05
N PRO A 8 16.70 -11.68 24.93
CA PRO A 8 16.00 -11.68 23.66
C PRO A 8 15.63 -13.11 23.25
N ALA A 9 14.56 -13.25 22.47
CA ALA A 9 14.21 -14.54 21.87
C ALA A 9 15.38 -15.08 21.02
N ALA A 10 15.57 -16.40 21.02
CA ALA A 10 16.64 -17.03 20.27
C ALA A 10 16.56 -16.65 18.78
N GLY A 11 17.66 -16.12 18.23
CA GLY A 11 17.72 -15.67 16.83
C GLY A 11 17.21 -14.25 16.54
N SER A 12 16.62 -13.56 17.52
CA SER A 12 16.19 -12.15 17.38
C SER A 12 17.38 -11.22 17.14
N THR A 13 18.51 -11.48 17.78
CA THR A 13 19.77 -10.73 17.59
C THR A 13 20.87 -11.64 17.07
N ARG A 14 21.57 -11.20 16.02
CA ARG A 14 22.71 -11.92 15.42
C ARG A 14 23.96 -11.09 15.55
N THR A 15 25.04 -11.70 16.02
CA THR A 15 26.34 -11.02 16.12
C THR A 15 26.95 -10.84 14.73
N SER A 16 27.38 -9.62 14.41
CA SER A 16 28.06 -9.33 13.14
C SER A 16 29.54 -9.70 13.22
N LYS A 17 30.09 -10.23 12.12
CA LYS A 17 31.50 -10.58 12.05
C LYS A 17 32.34 -9.30 11.91
N ARG A 18 33.22 -9.04 12.88
CA ARG A 18 34.24 -7.98 12.78
C ARG A 18 35.32 -8.40 11.79
N VAL A 19 35.34 -7.78 10.61
CA VAL A 19 36.30 -8.10 9.53
C VAL A 19 37.71 -7.58 9.84
N GLY A 20 38.74 -8.19 9.25
CA GLY A 20 40.13 -7.77 9.45
C GLY A 20 40.70 -8.10 10.84
N ARG A 21 40.26 -9.20 11.45
CA ARG A 21 40.71 -9.68 12.78
C ARG A 21 41.33 -11.08 12.68
N GLY A 22 42.44 -11.18 11.95
CA GLY A 22 43.19 -12.43 11.77
C GLY A 22 42.50 -13.48 10.89
N TYR A 23 43.25 -14.52 10.49
CA TYR A 23 42.77 -15.55 9.57
C TYR A 23 41.66 -16.43 10.17
N GLY A 24 41.73 -16.74 11.47
CA GLY A 24 40.72 -17.54 12.18
C GLY A 24 39.29 -16.96 12.16
N SER A 25 39.16 -15.65 11.90
CA SER A 25 37.84 -15.01 11.72
C SER A 25 37.15 -15.38 10.39
N GLY A 26 37.87 -15.96 9.43
CA GLY A 26 37.39 -16.27 8.07
C GLY A 26 37.29 -15.05 7.13
N LYS A 27 37.48 -13.82 7.63
CA LYS A 27 37.55 -12.59 6.82
C LYS A 27 38.72 -11.70 7.29
N GLY A 28 39.89 -12.32 7.45
CA GLY A 28 41.11 -11.67 7.93
C GLY A 28 41.81 -10.84 6.85
N LYS A 29 42.62 -11.50 6.02
CA LYS A 29 43.60 -10.85 5.12
C LYS A 29 43.04 -9.78 4.19
N THR A 30 41.92 -10.04 3.54
CA THR A 30 41.32 -9.13 2.53
C THR A 30 39.96 -8.59 2.94
N ALA A 31 39.50 -8.87 4.17
CA ALA A 31 38.14 -8.59 4.63
C ALA A 31 37.02 -9.12 3.71
N GLY A 32 37.32 -10.08 2.83
CA GLY A 32 36.39 -10.60 1.81
C GLY A 32 36.29 -9.76 0.54
N LYS A 33 37.17 -8.76 0.33
CA LYS A 33 37.19 -7.91 -0.86
C LYS A 33 38.01 -8.46 -2.04
N GLY A 34 38.83 -9.50 -1.80
CA GLY A 34 39.71 -10.07 -2.82
C GLY A 34 41.05 -9.34 -2.97
N MET A 35 41.67 -9.49 -4.15
CA MET A 35 42.96 -8.86 -4.50
C MET A 35 42.80 -7.39 -4.92
N MET A 36 43.84 -6.81 -5.53
CA MET A 36 43.95 -5.39 -5.87
C MET A 36 43.08 -4.99 -7.07
N GLY A 37 41.77 -4.83 -6.87
CA GLY A 37 40.83 -4.31 -7.87
C GLY A 37 40.16 -3.01 -7.44
N GLN A 38 39.46 -2.34 -8.36
CA GLN A 38 38.72 -1.10 -8.07
C GLN A 38 37.75 -1.26 -6.89
N LYS A 39 37.03 -2.40 -6.82
CA LYS A 39 36.08 -2.70 -5.74
C LYS A 39 36.71 -2.97 -4.37
N ALA A 40 38.03 -3.23 -4.33
CA ALA A 40 38.75 -3.48 -3.08
C ALA A 40 39.24 -2.18 -2.42
N ARG A 41 39.35 -1.08 -3.19
CA ARG A 41 39.84 0.22 -2.71
C ARG A 41 38.82 0.92 -1.80
N SER A 42 39.29 1.93 -1.09
CA SER A 42 38.43 2.83 -0.32
C SER A 42 37.77 3.83 -1.25
N GLY A 43 36.53 4.22 -0.95
CA GLY A 43 35.78 5.21 -1.72
C GLY A 43 34.59 4.64 -2.50
N PRO A 44 33.92 5.49 -3.28
CA PRO A 44 32.75 5.10 -4.04
C PRO A 44 33.13 4.11 -5.14
N ASN A 45 32.41 2.99 -5.18
CA ASN A 45 32.48 2.03 -6.27
C ASN A 45 31.75 2.55 -7.51
N PRO A 46 31.99 1.94 -8.69
CA PRO A 46 31.20 2.24 -9.88
C PRO A 46 29.71 2.20 -9.58
N TYR A 47 28.97 3.12 -10.20
CA TYR A 47 27.51 3.20 -10.04
C TYR A 47 26.86 1.84 -10.34
N ARG A 48 25.81 1.47 -9.60
CA ARG A 48 25.21 0.11 -9.65
C ARG A 48 24.83 -0.37 -11.06
N THR A 49 24.57 0.54 -11.97
CA THR A 49 24.17 0.22 -13.36
C THR A 49 25.25 0.55 -14.40
N PHE A 50 26.48 0.82 -13.96
CA PHE A 50 27.63 1.02 -14.85
C PHE A 50 28.10 -0.31 -15.43
N GLU A 51 28.21 -0.37 -16.76
CA GLU A 51 28.53 -1.58 -17.53
C GLU A 51 29.89 -1.44 -18.25
N GLY A 52 30.91 -0.89 -17.57
CA GLY A 52 32.28 -0.85 -18.10
C GLY A 52 32.52 0.14 -19.25
N GLY A 53 31.66 1.15 -19.40
CA GLY A 53 31.72 2.12 -20.50
C GLY A 53 30.67 1.91 -21.58
N GLN A 54 29.99 0.75 -21.58
CA GLN A 54 28.82 0.52 -22.41
C GLN A 54 27.65 1.43 -21.99
N ASN A 55 26.78 1.75 -22.95
CA ASN A 55 25.50 2.39 -22.66
C ASN A 55 24.68 1.54 -21.69
N ARG A 56 24.40 2.12 -20.52
CA ARG A 56 23.63 1.50 -19.43
C ARG A 56 22.27 0.99 -19.93
N LEU A 57 21.79 -0.14 -19.38
CA LEU A 57 20.48 -0.70 -19.73
C LEU A 57 19.33 0.34 -19.71
N THR A 58 19.29 1.22 -18.72
CA THR A 58 18.27 2.28 -18.59
C THR A 58 18.24 3.25 -19.77
N LYS A 59 19.38 3.46 -20.45
CA LYS A 59 19.48 4.30 -21.65
C LYS A 59 19.19 3.52 -22.94
N ARG A 60 19.42 2.21 -22.94
CA ARG A 60 19.16 1.32 -24.08
C ARG A 60 17.68 1.00 -24.24
N MET A 61 16.95 0.91 -23.13
CA MET A 61 15.53 0.57 -23.15
C MET A 61 14.68 1.78 -23.56
N PRO A 62 13.61 1.60 -24.36
CA PRO A 62 12.68 2.68 -24.63
C PRO A 62 11.99 3.14 -23.35
N TYR A 63 11.52 4.39 -23.35
CA TYR A 63 10.66 4.88 -22.28
C TYR A 63 9.36 4.08 -22.20
N LEU A 64 8.81 3.93 -20.99
CA LEU A 64 7.51 3.32 -20.80
C LEU A 64 6.47 4.09 -21.62
N ARG A 65 5.56 3.33 -22.25
CA ARG A 65 4.55 3.92 -23.13
C ARG A 65 3.55 4.75 -22.32
N GLY A 66 3.22 5.93 -22.84
CA GLY A 66 2.13 6.78 -22.37
C GLY A 66 2.46 7.67 -21.16
N PHE A 67 1.52 8.56 -20.85
CA PHE A 67 1.58 9.46 -19.70
C PHE A 67 0.97 8.81 -18.45
N LYS A 68 1.75 8.69 -17.38
CA LYS A 68 1.25 8.22 -16.07
C LYS A 68 0.67 9.40 -15.27
N ASN A 69 -0.66 9.51 -15.24
CA ASN A 69 -1.34 10.53 -14.44
C ASN A 69 -1.08 10.33 -12.93
N ARG A 70 -0.39 11.28 -12.30
CA ARG A 70 -0.10 11.29 -10.85
C ARG A 70 -1.28 11.73 -9.98
N TRP A 71 -2.29 12.35 -10.59
CA TRP A 71 -3.48 12.89 -9.92
C TRP A 71 -4.71 12.00 -10.10
N ARG A 72 -4.51 10.73 -10.49
CA ARG A 72 -5.63 9.77 -10.56
C ARG A 72 -6.20 9.58 -9.16
N ILE A 73 -7.53 9.62 -9.06
CA ILE A 73 -8.22 9.24 -7.82
C ILE A 73 -8.22 7.71 -7.77
N GLU A 74 -7.53 7.15 -6.79
CA GLU A 74 -7.52 5.71 -6.56
C GLU A 74 -8.68 5.33 -5.65
N TYR A 75 -9.59 4.50 -6.16
CA TYR A 75 -10.65 3.92 -5.36
C TYR A 75 -10.13 2.72 -4.58
N GLN A 76 -10.49 2.62 -3.30
CA GLN A 76 -10.39 1.39 -2.55
C GLN A 76 -11.44 0.40 -3.07
N VAL A 77 -11.02 -0.85 -3.27
CA VAL A 77 -11.90 -1.91 -3.76
C VAL A 77 -12.56 -2.59 -2.56
N LEU A 78 -13.88 -2.76 -2.64
CA LEU A 78 -14.67 -3.60 -1.74
C LEU A 78 -15.41 -4.62 -2.61
N ASN A 79 -15.32 -5.91 -2.29
CA ASN A 79 -16.03 -6.94 -3.03
C ASN A 79 -17.32 -7.34 -2.32
N VAL A 80 -18.26 -7.88 -3.07
CA VAL A 80 -19.53 -8.39 -2.54
C VAL A 80 -19.31 -9.62 -1.64
N ALA A 81 -18.28 -10.43 -1.91
CA ALA A 81 -17.87 -11.54 -1.05
C ALA A 81 -17.63 -11.12 0.41
N ASP A 82 -16.94 -9.99 0.62
CA ASP A 82 -16.56 -9.49 1.95
C ASP A 82 -17.78 -9.04 2.76
N LEU A 83 -18.93 -8.82 2.10
CA LEU A 83 -20.18 -8.41 2.71
C LEU A 83 -21.07 -9.59 3.11
N SER A 84 -20.75 -10.80 2.64
CA SER A 84 -21.59 -11.99 2.88
C SER A 84 -21.60 -12.44 4.34
N GLU A 85 -20.57 -12.10 5.12
CA GLU A 85 -20.44 -12.45 6.54
C GLU A 85 -21.23 -11.53 7.48
N LEU A 86 -21.79 -10.44 6.95
CA LEU A 86 -22.50 -9.43 7.73
C LEU A 86 -23.95 -9.82 8.00
N PRO A 87 -24.53 -9.42 9.15
CA PRO A 87 -25.92 -9.73 9.44
C PRO A 87 -26.89 -9.04 8.47
N ALA A 88 -28.01 -9.71 8.18
CA ALA A 88 -29.05 -9.20 7.29
C ALA A 88 -29.69 -7.91 7.81
N GLY A 89 -29.99 -6.98 6.88
CA GLY A 89 -30.62 -5.70 7.19
C GLY A 89 -29.67 -4.63 7.74
N THR A 90 -28.36 -4.88 7.71
CA THR A 90 -27.36 -3.87 8.12
C THR A 90 -27.24 -2.78 7.06
N THR A 91 -27.31 -1.53 7.50
CA THR A 91 -26.98 -0.37 6.67
C THR A 91 -25.47 -0.20 6.67
N LEU A 92 -24.82 -0.24 5.52
CA LEU A 92 -23.37 -0.13 5.40
C LEU A 92 -23.02 1.25 4.86
N THR A 93 -22.88 2.19 5.77
CA THR A 93 -22.32 3.51 5.49
C THR A 93 -20.79 3.44 5.40
N VAL A 94 -20.16 4.41 4.72
CA VAL A 94 -18.69 4.50 4.65
C VAL A 94 -18.07 4.57 6.06
N THR A 95 -18.72 5.25 7.00
CA THR A 95 -18.28 5.32 8.40
C THR A 95 -18.31 3.97 9.11
N GLU A 96 -19.35 3.16 8.86
CA GLU A 96 -19.47 1.83 9.45
C GLU A 96 -18.49 0.84 8.85
N LEU A 97 -18.24 0.92 7.55
CA LEU A 97 -17.22 0.10 6.89
C LEU A 97 -15.81 0.41 7.42
N VAL A 98 -15.53 1.69 7.77
CA VAL A 98 -14.26 2.07 8.44
C VAL A 98 -14.22 1.51 9.86
N ALA A 99 -15.32 1.62 10.62
CA ALA A 99 -15.40 1.10 11.99
C ALA A 99 -15.24 -0.43 12.04
N GLY A 100 -15.80 -1.14 11.05
CA GLY A 100 -15.63 -2.58 10.86
C GLY A 100 -14.25 -2.99 10.33
N GLY A 101 -13.36 -2.04 10.03
CA GLY A 101 -11.99 -2.31 9.56
C GLY A 101 -11.90 -2.85 8.12
N LEU A 102 -13.03 -2.91 7.39
CA LEU A 102 -13.08 -3.37 6.00
C LEU A 102 -12.43 -2.36 5.04
N ILE A 103 -12.53 -1.06 5.37
CA ILE A 103 -11.95 0.02 4.57
C ILE A 103 -11.15 1.00 5.44
N LYS A 104 -10.36 1.85 4.77
CA LYS A 104 -9.65 2.96 5.40
C LYS A 104 -10.30 4.27 4.97
N ALA A 105 -10.29 5.27 5.86
CA ALA A 105 -10.86 6.59 5.58
C ALA A 105 -9.98 7.47 4.64
N ASP A 106 -9.00 6.90 3.93
CA ASP A 106 -8.03 7.67 3.12
C ASP A 106 -8.47 7.89 1.66
N ARG A 107 -9.42 7.10 1.16
CA ARG A 107 -9.77 7.04 -0.28
C ARG A 107 -11.27 6.79 -0.49
N PRO A 108 -11.82 7.16 -1.67
CA PRO A 108 -13.18 6.77 -2.02
C PRO A 108 -13.26 5.26 -2.27
N VAL A 109 -14.44 4.68 -2.10
CA VAL A 109 -14.70 3.24 -2.14
C VAL A 109 -15.48 2.89 -3.39
N LYS A 110 -15.06 1.83 -4.08
CA LYS A 110 -15.77 1.24 -5.20
C LYS A 110 -16.16 -0.20 -4.90
N LEU A 111 -17.45 -0.48 -5.03
CA LEU A 111 -18.03 -1.82 -4.86
C LEU A 111 -17.94 -2.64 -6.15
N LEU A 112 -17.34 -3.82 -6.07
CA LEU A 112 -17.13 -4.75 -7.18
C LEU A 112 -17.86 -6.09 -6.94
N GLY A 113 -18.38 -6.68 -8.01
CA GLY A 113 -19.26 -7.85 -7.94
C GLY A 113 -18.56 -9.21 -7.87
N ASP A 114 -17.38 -9.28 -7.27
CA ASP A 114 -16.68 -10.56 -7.07
C ASP A 114 -17.26 -11.30 -5.84
N GLY A 115 -17.52 -12.60 -6.00
CA GLY A 115 -18.25 -13.45 -5.05
C GLY A 115 -19.77 -13.28 -5.03
N ASP A 116 -20.44 -14.04 -4.16
CA ASP A 116 -21.89 -14.12 -4.08
C ASP A 116 -22.42 -13.57 -2.76
N ILE A 117 -23.64 -13.04 -2.79
CA ILE A 117 -24.33 -12.48 -1.63
C ILE A 117 -25.76 -13.00 -1.59
N ASN A 118 -26.14 -13.55 -0.45
CA ASN A 118 -27.50 -14.03 -0.18
C ASN A 118 -28.20 -13.18 0.91
N VAL A 119 -27.55 -12.11 1.34
CA VAL A 119 -27.98 -11.25 2.45
C VAL A 119 -28.48 -9.92 1.88
N ALA A 120 -29.70 -9.53 2.25
CA ALA A 120 -30.22 -8.21 1.95
C ALA A 120 -29.46 -7.15 2.77
N LEU A 121 -28.74 -6.26 2.09
CA LEU A 121 -27.95 -5.18 2.67
C LEU A 121 -28.28 -3.84 2.00
N THR A 122 -28.24 -2.75 2.77
CA THR A 122 -28.32 -1.38 2.25
C THR A 122 -26.90 -0.82 2.20
N VAL A 123 -26.31 -0.68 1.02
CA VAL A 123 -24.89 -0.33 0.86
C VAL A 123 -24.74 1.09 0.31
N GLU A 124 -24.12 1.97 1.10
CA GLU A 124 -23.83 3.35 0.70
C GLU A 124 -22.33 3.51 0.38
N VAL A 125 -22.00 3.66 -0.90
CA VAL A 125 -20.61 3.71 -1.39
C VAL A 125 -20.42 4.83 -2.41
N HIS A 126 -19.17 5.19 -2.69
CA HIS A 126 -18.89 6.27 -3.65
C HIS A 126 -19.09 5.86 -5.11
N LYS A 127 -18.95 4.57 -5.43
CA LYS A 127 -19.18 4.03 -6.76
C LYS A 127 -19.48 2.54 -6.69
N ALA A 128 -20.35 2.03 -7.56
CA ALA A 128 -20.60 0.60 -7.70
C ALA A 128 -20.45 0.16 -9.16
N SER A 129 -19.96 -1.07 -9.35
CA SER A 129 -19.98 -1.73 -10.67
C SER A 129 -21.38 -2.26 -10.99
N ALA A 130 -21.71 -2.38 -12.28
CA ALA A 130 -23.02 -2.89 -12.71
C ALA A 130 -23.29 -4.30 -12.18
N THR A 131 -22.27 -5.18 -12.19
CA THR A 131 -22.40 -6.55 -11.67
C THR A 131 -22.63 -6.58 -10.16
N ALA A 132 -22.00 -5.68 -9.40
CA ALA A 132 -22.23 -5.58 -7.96
C ALA A 132 -23.67 -5.15 -7.64
N ARG A 133 -24.19 -4.13 -8.36
CA ARG A 133 -25.56 -3.66 -8.15
C ARG A 133 -26.57 -4.77 -8.40
N GLN A 134 -26.44 -5.48 -9.53
CA GLN A 134 -27.32 -6.60 -9.88
C GLN A 134 -27.31 -7.70 -8.81
N LYS A 135 -26.14 -8.08 -8.28
CA LYS A 135 -26.04 -9.09 -7.23
C LYS A 135 -26.70 -8.67 -5.91
N ILE A 136 -26.52 -7.41 -5.52
CA ILE A 136 -27.11 -6.89 -4.27
C ILE A 136 -28.63 -6.73 -4.42
N GLU A 137 -29.10 -6.21 -5.56
CA GLU A 137 -30.54 -6.11 -5.85
C GLU A 137 -31.20 -7.49 -5.93
N ALA A 138 -30.52 -8.50 -6.51
CA ALA A 138 -31.00 -9.89 -6.54
C ALA A 138 -31.11 -10.50 -5.13
N ALA A 139 -30.25 -10.10 -4.19
CA ALA A 139 -30.34 -10.48 -2.78
C ALA A 139 -31.40 -9.67 -2.00
N GLY A 140 -32.13 -8.75 -2.65
CA GLY A 140 -33.14 -7.90 -2.02
C GLY A 140 -32.56 -6.68 -1.29
N GLY A 141 -31.29 -6.34 -1.54
CA GLY A 141 -30.61 -5.18 -0.99
C GLY A 141 -30.77 -3.92 -1.86
N THR A 142 -30.20 -2.81 -1.38
CA THR A 142 -30.19 -1.53 -2.10
C THR A 142 -28.77 -0.94 -2.14
N VAL A 143 -28.43 -0.24 -3.22
CA VAL A 143 -27.12 0.42 -3.37
C VAL A 143 -27.33 1.91 -3.62
N THR A 144 -26.80 2.76 -2.76
CA THR A 144 -26.82 4.22 -2.91
C THR A 144 -25.42 4.73 -3.23
N GLU A 145 -25.32 5.58 -4.26
CA GLU A 145 -24.04 6.20 -4.65
C GLU A 145 -23.89 7.59 -4.03
N LEU A 146 -22.90 7.74 -3.16
CA LEU A 146 -22.57 8.99 -2.50
C LEU A 146 -21.55 9.79 -3.29
N GLN A 147 -21.81 11.09 -3.46
CA GLN A 147 -20.84 12.00 -4.08
C GLN A 147 -19.59 12.09 -3.21
N TRP A 148 -18.42 11.86 -3.82
CA TRP A 148 -17.15 12.06 -3.12
C TRP A 148 -16.63 13.47 -3.38
N THR A 149 -16.58 14.28 -2.33
CA THR A 149 -16.01 15.62 -2.38
C THR A 149 -14.51 15.58 -2.13
N LEU A 150 -13.72 15.94 -3.14
CA LEU A 150 -12.27 16.09 -2.98
C LEU A 150 -11.98 17.38 -2.21
N ILE A 151 -11.79 17.28 -0.90
CA ILE A 151 -11.29 18.39 -0.08
C ILE A 151 -9.80 18.54 -0.39
N ARG A 152 -9.44 19.48 -1.27
CA ARG A 152 -8.03 19.87 -1.45
C ARG A 152 -7.66 20.80 -0.29
N PRO A 153 -6.73 20.42 0.61
CA PRO A 153 -6.21 21.39 1.55
C PRO A 153 -5.54 22.50 0.72
N SER A 154 -5.97 23.75 0.89
CA SER A 154 -5.25 24.88 0.31
C SER A 154 -3.86 24.97 0.94
N ARG A 155 -2.91 25.60 0.23
CA ARG A 155 -1.57 25.86 0.79
C ARG A 155 -1.63 26.71 2.07
N SER A 156 -2.66 27.55 2.18
CA SER A 156 -3.10 28.13 3.44
C SER A 156 -3.94 27.10 4.19
N PHE A 157 -3.63 26.81 5.45
CA PHE A 157 -4.40 25.91 6.32
C PHE A 157 -5.81 26.46 6.63
N GLY A 158 -6.69 26.56 5.64
CA GLY A 158 -8.05 27.06 5.75
C GLY A 158 -9.01 26.27 4.86
N VAL A 159 -10.24 26.12 5.32
CA VAL A 159 -11.31 25.41 4.58
C VAL A 159 -11.85 26.33 3.48
N HIS A 160 -11.98 25.82 2.25
CA HIS A 160 -12.49 26.58 1.09
C HIS A 160 -13.95 27.03 1.33
N SER A 161 -14.29 28.27 0.94
CA SER A 161 -15.63 28.86 1.13
C SER A 161 -16.78 28.07 0.47
N VAL A 162 -16.50 27.30 -0.59
CA VAL A 162 -17.50 26.50 -1.32
C VAL A 162 -18.04 25.33 -0.47
N SER A 163 -17.29 24.85 0.53
CA SER A 163 -17.77 23.77 1.41
C SER A 163 -18.67 24.24 2.56
N ARG A 164 -19.01 25.53 2.66
CA ARG A 164 -20.01 26.03 3.64
C ARG A 164 -21.46 25.78 3.21
N GLN A 165 -21.71 25.52 1.93
CA GLN A 165 -23.07 25.43 1.38
C GLN A 165 -23.65 24.01 1.33
N ALA A 166 -22.96 23.00 1.86
CA ALA A 166 -23.40 21.59 1.80
C ALA A 166 -23.77 21.00 3.18
N ALA A 167 -24.01 21.85 4.17
CA ALA A 167 -24.49 21.46 5.49
C ALA A 167 -25.80 22.21 5.79
N GLU A 168 -26.85 21.80 5.08
CA GLU A 168 -28.27 21.92 5.45
C GLU A 168 -29.01 20.72 4.84
#